data_AF-A0A2V9NJ17-F1
#
_entry.id   AF-A0A2V9NJ17-F1
#
_cell.length_a   1.000
_cell.length_b   1.000
_cell.length_c   1.000
_cell.angle_alpha   90.00
_cell.angle_beta   90.00
_cell.angle_gamma   90.00
#
_symmetry.space_group_name_H-M   'P 1'
#
loop_
_entity.id
_entity.type
_entity.pdbx_description
1 polymer ?
#
loop_
_entity_poly.entity_id
_entity_poly.type
_entity_poly.pdbx_seq_one_letter_code
_entity_poly.pdbx_strand_id
1 'polypeptide(L)'
;MLFEGKDRRELERKIRQEGRLPPGQSLTLKWPVLYYGSVPPFDPETWEQGYTANIPVADLDRDEVLIATHHDGEPLSAEHGFPVRLIVPHMYAWKSVKWVRGFEFLDHNQAGFWEQNGYHMYGDPWKEQRFSGK
;
A
#
# COMPACT_ATOMS: atom_id res chain seq x y z
N MET A 1 -19.58 7.35 -7.74
CA MET A 1 -18.43 7.05 -6.83
C MET A 1 -18.73 7.59 -5.43
N LEU A 2 -18.17 7.01 -4.35
CA LEU A 2 -18.48 7.32 -2.93
C LEU A 2 -18.25 8.78 -2.47
N PHE A 3 -17.81 9.70 -3.35
CA PHE A 3 -17.38 11.04 -2.97
C PHE A 3 -17.76 12.16 -3.95
N GLU A 4 -18.65 11.92 -4.91
CA GLU A 4 -19.16 13.01 -5.76
C GLU A 4 -19.95 14.02 -4.92
N GLY A 5 -19.44 15.25 -4.81
CA GLY A 5 -20.15 16.40 -4.23
C GLY A 5 -19.80 16.82 -2.80
N LYS A 6 -18.88 16.14 -2.10
CA LYS A 6 -18.41 16.59 -0.76
C LYS A 6 -17.11 17.38 -0.87
N ASP A 7 -17.03 18.52 -0.17
CA ASP A 7 -15.76 19.25 -0.02
C ASP A 7 -14.75 18.34 0.71
N ARG A 8 -13.72 17.91 -0.02
CA ARG A 8 -12.61 17.09 0.50
C ARG A 8 -12.05 17.67 1.79
N ARG A 9 -11.93 19.00 1.90
CA ARG A 9 -11.37 19.68 3.08
C ARG A 9 -12.27 19.52 4.30
N GLU A 10 -13.58 19.60 4.10
CA GLU A 10 -14.55 19.40 5.17
C GLU A 10 -14.51 17.94 5.68
N LEU A 11 -14.50 16.97 4.75
CA LEU A 11 -14.44 15.56 5.10
C LEU A 11 -13.10 15.20 5.77
N GLU A 12 -11.99 15.73 5.29
CA GLU A 12 -10.67 15.54 5.91
C GLU A 12 -10.65 16.10 7.33
N ARG A 13 -11.20 17.32 7.54
CA ARG A 13 -11.32 17.91 8.88
C ARG A 13 -12.14 17.01 9.81
N LYS A 14 -13.26 16.47 9.32
CA LYS A 14 -14.11 15.54 10.09
C LYS A 14 -13.36 14.26 10.47
N ILE A 15 -12.73 13.58 9.50
CA ILE A 15 -11.99 12.33 9.75
C ILE A 15 -10.81 12.57 10.70
N ARG A 16 -10.15 13.74 10.60
CA ARG A 16 -9.09 14.13 11.54
C ARG A 16 -9.63 14.36 12.96
N GLN A 17 -10.79 14.99 13.12
CA GLN A 17 -11.47 15.13 14.42
C GLN A 17 -11.89 13.79 15.02
N GLU A 18 -12.27 12.82 14.19
CA GLU A 18 -12.58 11.45 14.60
C GLU A 18 -11.33 10.62 14.93
N GLY A 19 -10.13 11.17 14.76
CA GLY A 19 -8.88 10.45 15.03
C GLY A 19 -8.65 9.27 14.09
N ARG A 20 -9.18 9.34 12.85
CA ARG A 20 -9.10 8.26 11.85
C ARG A 20 -8.11 8.54 10.71
N LEU A 21 -7.53 9.74 10.67
CA LEU A 21 -6.50 10.13 9.70
C LEU A 21 -5.15 10.20 10.42
N PRO A 22 -4.14 9.41 10.00
CA PRO A 22 -2.81 9.49 10.59
C PRO A 22 -2.19 10.89 10.43
N PRO A 23 -1.33 11.31 11.37
CA PRO A 23 -0.59 12.57 11.26
C PRO A 23 0.20 12.64 9.94
N GLY A 24 0.31 13.86 9.39
CA GLY A 24 0.98 14.10 8.11
C GLY A 24 0.31 13.50 6.87
N GLN A 25 -0.81 12.78 6.99
CA GLN A 25 -1.57 12.24 5.85
C GLN A 25 -2.67 13.18 5.39
N SER A 26 -3.05 13.03 4.11
CA SER A 26 -4.18 13.72 3.48
C SER A 26 -5.24 12.70 3.07
N LEU A 27 -6.51 13.10 3.15
CA LEU A 27 -7.61 12.25 2.73
C LEU A 27 -7.60 12.05 1.21
N THR A 28 -7.60 10.79 0.79
CA THR A 28 -7.71 10.41 -0.63
C THR A 28 -9.15 9.98 -0.93
N LEU A 29 -9.81 10.66 -1.87
CA LEU A 29 -11.20 10.37 -2.28
C LEU A 29 -11.30 9.47 -3.52
N LYS A 30 -10.16 9.13 -4.11
CA LYS A 30 -10.06 8.27 -5.29
C LYS A 30 -9.23 7.05 -4.96
N TRP A 31 -9.39 5.99 -5.73
CA TRP A 31 -8.51 4.84 -5.62
C TRP A 31 -7.07 5.27 -5.98
N PRO A 32 -6.09 5.15 -5.05
CA PRO A 32 -4.78 5.75 -5.26
C PRO A 32 -3.92 4.93 -6.22
N VAL A 33 -3.46 5.59 -7.28
CA VAL A 33 -2.37 5.12 -8.13
C VAL A 33 -1.05 5.63 -7.55
N LEU A 34 -0.27 4.73 -6.95
CA LEU A 34 1.10 4.98 -6.50
C LEU A 34 2.05 4.01 -7.20
N TYR A 35 3.03 4.48 -7.96
CA TYR A 35 4.05 3.63 -8.55
C TYR A 35 5.42 4.31 -8.48
N TYR A 36 6.46 3.49 -8.46
CA TYR A 36 7.83 3.92 -8.64
C TYR A 36 8.25 3.49 -10.05
N GLY A 37 8.54 4.45 -10.92
CA GLY A 37 8.93 4.18 -12.31
C GLY A 37 7.76 4.03 -13.29
N SER A 38 7.96 3.25 -14.35
CA SER A 38 6.92 3.00 -15.36
C SER A 38 5.99 1.87 -14.93
N VAL A 39 4.72 1.94 -15.34
CA VAL A 39 3.81 0.79 -15.26
C VAL A 39 4.23 -0.18 -16.37
N PRO A 40 4.66 -1.40 -16.06
CA PRO A 40 5.10 -2.33 -17.09
C PRO A 40 3.90 -2.92 -17.82
N PRO A 41 4.11 -3.36 -19.07
CA PRO A 41 3.20 -4.29 -19.70
C PRO A 41 3.10 -5.56 -18.83
N PHE A 42 1.88 -6.03 -18.60
CA PHE A 42 1.66 -7.29 -17.91
C PHE A 42 1.88 -8.45 -18.89
N ASP A 43 2.81 -9.33 -18.57
CA ASP A 43 3.01 -10.62 -19.23
C ASP A 43 3.02 -11.73 -18.15
N PRO A 44 2.01 -12.62 -18.11
CA PRO A 44 1.92 -13.66 -17.08
C PRO A 44 3.13 -14.62 -17.04
N GLU A 45 3.92 -14.74 -18.11
CA GLU A 45 5.06 -15.64 -18.19
C GLU A 45 6.38 -15.01 -17.69
N THR A 46 6.54 -13.70 -17.82
CA THR A 46 7.85 -13.03 -17.63
C THR A 46 7.85 -11.89 -16.61
N TRP A 47 6.71 -11.61 -15.97
CA TRP A 47 6.59 -10.46 -15.09
C TRP A 47 7.38 -10.60 -13.79
N GLU A 48 8.53 -9.93 -13.74
CA GLU A 48 9.37 -9.78 -12.56
C GLU A 48 10.02 -8.39 -12.56
N GLN A 49 9.91 -7.69 -11.44
CA GLN A 49 10.38 -6.30 -11.34
C GLN A 49 11.30 -6.04 -10.16
N GLY A 50 11.70 -7.09 -9.44
CA GLY A 50 12.61 -6.98 -8.29
C GLY A 50 12.07 -6.15 -7.12
N TYR A 51 10.81 -5.71 -7.16
CA TYR A 51 10.20 -4.99 -6.05
C TYR A 51 9.83 -5.97 -4.94
N THR A 52 10.38 -5.74 -3.76
CA THR A 52 10.04 -6.49 -2.54
C THR A 52 9.63 -5.52 -1.44
N ALA A 53 8.72 -5.96 -0.59
CA ALA A 53 8.41 -5.30 0.67
C ALA A 53 8.41 -6.36 1.77
N ASN A 54 8.95 -6.00 2.92
CA ASN A 54 9.05 -6.91 4.06
C ASN A 54 8.00 -6.55 5.12
N ILE A 55 7.27 -7.55 5.60
CA ILE A 55 6.12 -7.39 6.50
C ILE A 55 6.19 -8.50 7.55
N PRO A 56 6.07 -8.20 8.86
CA PRO A 56 5.95 -9.24 9.87
C PRO A 56 4.74 -10.15 9.60
N VAL A 57 4.89 -11.45 9.78
CA VAL A 57 3.80 -12.43 9.54
C VAL A 57 2.55 -12.07 10.34
N ALA A 58 2.71 -11.62 11.59
CA ALA A 58 1.59 -11.20 12.44
C ALA A 58 0.85 -9.96 11.93
N ASP A 59 1.47 -9.12 11.10
CA ASP A 59 0.81 -8.00 10.44
C ASP A 59 0.16 -8.42 9.12
N LEU A 60 0.73 -9.40 8.42
CA LEU A 60 0.16 -9.98 7.20
C LEU A 60 -1.11 -10.79 7.50
N ASP A 61 -1.20 -11.42 8.67
CA ASP A 61 -2.29 -12.29 9.12
C ASP A 61 -3.48 -11.53 9.76
N ARG A 62 -3.54 -10.20 9.62
CA ARG A 62 -4.67 -9.43 10.16
C ARG A 62 -5.89 -9.47 9.24
N ASP A 63 -7.07 -9.45 9.85
CA ASP A 63 -8.36 -9.53 9.13
C ASP A 63 -8.57 -8.42 8.07
N GLU A 64 -7.99 -7.24 8.28
CA GLU A 64 -8.08 -6.13 7.33
C GLU A 64 -7.15 -6.24 6.11
N VAL A 65 -6.21 -7.19 6.11
CA VAL A 65 -5.27 -7.39 5.00
C VAL A 65 -5.93 -8.17 3.88
N LEU A 66 -5.78 -7.68 2.65
CA LEU A 66 -6.45 -8.24 1.48
C LEU A 66 -5.45 -8.60 0.37
N ILE A 67 -5.70 -9.74 -0.26
CA ILE A 67 -5.17 -10.06 -1.59
C ILE A 67 -6.26 -9.73 -2.60
N ALA A 68 -6.16 -8.55 -3.21
CA ALA A 68 -7.17 -8.00 -4.09
C ALA A 68 -6.90 -8.37 -5.56
N THR A 69 -7.93 -8.85 -6.25
CA THR A 69 -7.97 -9.08 -7.70
C THR A 69 -8.93 -8.13 -8.41
N HIS A 70 -9.87 -7.55 -7.67
CA HIS A 70 -10.94 -6.68 -8.17
C HIS A 70 -11.09 -5.44 -7.29
N HIS A 71 -11.63 -4.37 -7.86
CA HIS A 71 -12.06 -3.16 -7.17
C HIS A 71 -13.40 -2.72 -7.76
N ASP A 72 -14.41 -2.52 -6.91
CA ASP A 72 -15.80 -2.20 -7.32
C ASP A 72 -16.39 -3.20 -8.34
N GLY A 73 -16.06 -4.49 -8.20
CA GLY A 73 -16.56 -5.57 -9.05
C GLY A 73 -15.78 -5.76 -10.36
N GLU A 74 -14.94 -4.82 -10.74
CA GLU A 74 -14.11 -4.90 -11.95
C GLU A 74 -12.69 -5.38 -11.64
N PRO A 75 -12.03 -6.12 -12.55
CA PRO A 75 -10.63 -6.47 -12.40
C PRO A 75 -9.76 -5.23 -12.15
N LEU A 76 -8.71 -5.37 -11.35
CA LEU A 76 -7.73 -4.28 -11.19
C LEU A 76 -7.20 -3.85 -12.57
N SER A 77 -6.89 -2.56 -12.74
CA SER A 77 -6.08 -2.12 -13.88
C SER A 77 -4.60 -2.41 -13.63
N ALA A 78 -3.78 -2.40 -14.67
CA ALA A 78 -2.33 -2.55 -14.54
C ALA A 78 -1.74 -1.53 -13.54
N GLU A 79 -2.18 -0.27 -13.61
CA GLU A 79 -1.78 0.80 -12.69
C GLU A 79 -2.14 0.51 -11.22
N HIS A 80 -3.17 -0.30 -10.97
CA HIS A 80 -3.63 -0.67 -9.64
C HIS A 80 -3.12 -2.03 -9.18
N GLY A 81 -2.24 -2.68 -9.94
CA GLY A 81 -1.61 -3.94 -9.53
C GLY A 81 -2.22 -5.20 -10.14
N PHE A 82 -2.95 -5.12 -11.24
CA PHE A 82 -3.43 -6.31 -11.97
C PHE A 82 -2.29 -7.30 -12.24
N PRO A 83 -2.45 -8.60 -11.96
CA PRO A 83 -3.71 -9.27 -11.62
C PRO A 83 -4.00 -9.34 -10.12
N VAL A 84 -2.99 -9.13 -9.28
CA VAL A 84 -3.09 -9.33 -7.83
C VAL A 84 -2.31 -8.25 -7.10
N ARG A 85 -2.95 -7.61 -6.12
CA ARG A 85 -2.34 -6.63 -5.24
C ARG A 85 -2.54 -7.00 -3.77
N LEU A 86 -1.49 -6.90 -2.98
CA LEU A 86 -1.57 -6.93 -1.53
C LEU A 86 -2.02 -5.54 -1.02
N ILE A 87 -2.97 -5.51 -0.09
CA ILE A 87 -3.44 -4.32 0.60
C ILE A 87 -3.22 -4.52 2.10
N VAL A 88 -2.40 -3.65 2.70
CA VAL A 88 -2.06 -3.67 4.14
C VAL A 88 -2.46 -2.31 4.74
N PRO A 89 -3.72 -2.15 5.19
CA PRO A 89 -4.29 -0.84 5.48
C PRO A 89 -3.62 -0.07 6.63
N HIS A 90 -3.04 -0.79 7.60
CA HIS A 90 -2.48 -0.19 8.81
C HIS A 90 -1.02 0.27 8.66
N MET A 91 -0.39 0.00 7.51
CA MET A 91 0.98 0.42 7.20
C MET A 91 1.00 1.42 6.05
N TYR A 92 2.13 2.11 5.86
CA TYR A 92 2.32 2.94 4.69
C TYR A 92 2.19 2.15 3.39
N ALA A 93 1.68 2.84 2.36
CA ALA A 93 1.26 2.22 1.11
C ALA A 93 2.35 1.46 0.34
N TRP A 94 3.64 1.69 0.62
CA TRP A 94 4.71 0.91 0.00
C TRP A 94 4.72 -0.56 0.45
N LYS A 95 4.13 -0.88 1.60
CA LYS A 95 3.90 -2.27 2.04
C LYS A 95 2.78 -2.97 1.26
N SER A 96 1.89 -2.21 0.62
CA SER A 96 0.80 -2.74 -0.20
C SER A 96 1.27 -3.04 -1.63
N VAL A 97 1.99 -4.16 -1.78
CA VAL A 97 2.67 -4.58 -3.01
C VAL A 97 1.71 -4.75 -4.18
N LYS A 98 1.99 -4.06 -5.29
CA LYS A 98 1.32 -4.26 -6.58
C LYS A 98 2.00 -5.39 -7.34
N TRP A 99 1.24 -6.13 -8.13
CA TRP A 99 1.78 -7.24 -8.90
C TRP A 99 2.43 -8.26 -7.94
N VAL A 100 1.62 -8.98 -7.16
CA VAL A 100 2.13 -9.96 -6.18
C VAL A 100 2.42 -11.30 -6.87
N ARG A 101 3.69 -11.71 -6.91
CA ARG A 101 4.10 -13.04 -7.40
C ARG A 101 3.93 -14.15 -6.37
N GLY A 102 4.27 -13.85 -5.13
CA GLY A 102 4.32 -14.81 -4.06
C GLY A 102 4.84 -14.18 -2.78
N PHE A 103 4.92 -15.03 -1.76
CA PHE A 103 5.43 -14.69 -0.44
C PHE A 103 6.61 -15.60 -0.14
N GLU A 104 7.70 -15.01 0.32
CA GLU A 104 8.86 -15.73 0.83
C GLU A 104 8.89 -15.52 2.36
N PHE A 105 8.94 -16.61 3.10
CA PHE A 105 9.01 -16.57 4.55
C PHE A 105 10.46 -16.61 4.99
N LEU A 106 10.85 -15.64 5.80
CA LEU A 106 12.19 -15.50 6.37
C LEU A 106 12.10 -15.54 7.89
N ASP A 107 13.13 -16.08 8.54
CA ASP A 107 13.28 -16.11 10.01
C ASP A 107 13.95 -14.84 10.58
N HIS A 108 14.32 -13.91 9.71
CA HIS A 108 14.97 -12.66 10.04
C HIS A 108 14.39 -11.50 9.22
N ASN A 109 14.72 -10.29 9.64
CA ASN A 109 14.24 -9.07 9.02
C ASN A 109 15.10 -8.72 7.80
N GLN A 110 14.51 -8.60 6.61
CA GLN A 110 15.23 -8.24 5.38
C GLN A 110 14.66 -6.95 4.79
N ALA A 111 15.53 -6.02 4.39
CA ALA A 111 15.10 -4.75 3.83
C ALA A 111 14.56 -4.96 2.40
N GLY A 112 13.34 -4.48 2.14
CA GLY A 112 12.76 -4.43 0.80
C GLY A 112 13.27 -3.23 0.00
N PHE A 113 12.64 -2.98 -1.15
CA PHE A 113 13.05 -1.92 -2.07
C PHE A 113 13.12 -0.55 -1.38
N TRP A 114 12.05 -0.12 -0.71
CA TRP A 114 12.02 1.23 -0.12
C TRP A 114 12.87 1.33 1.14
N GLU A 115 12.95 0.26 1.94
CA GLU A 115 13.77 0.24 3.16
C GLU A 115 15.26 0.39 2.83
N GLN A 116 15.72 -0.23 1.73
CA GLN A 116 17.07 -0.01 1.20
C GLN A 116 17.29 1.42 0.69
N ASN A 117 16.23 2.15 0.38
CA ASN A 117 16.24 3.53 -0.11
C ASN A 117 15.87 4.55 0.98
N GLY A 118 16.12 4.21 2.26
CA GLY A 118 15.99 5.13 3.40
C GLY A 118 14.59 5.26 3.98
N TYR A 119 13.65 4.38 3.61
CA TYR A 119 12.35 4.28 4.27
C TYR A 119 12.43 3.42 5.53
N HIS A 120 11.47 3.64 6.43
CA HIS A 120 11.46 2.93 7.71
C HIS A 120 11.11 1.44 7.53
N MET A 121 11.75 0.56 8.31
CA MET A 121 11.59 -0.90 8.21
C MET A 121 10.15 -1.38 8.42
N TYR A 122 9.46 -0.86 9.45
CA TYR A 122 8.06 -1.21 9.75
C TYR A 122 7.05 -0.37 8.95
N GLY A 123 7.06 0.96 9.08
CA GLY A 123 6.21 1.84 8.27
C GLY A 123 4.85 2.16 8.88
N ASP A 124 4.78 2.40 10.19
CA ASP A 124 3.56 2.81 10.89
C ASP A 124 3.20 4.28 10.59
N PRO A 125 2.08 4.57 9.91
CA PRO A 125 1.68 5.94 9.60
C PRO A 125 1.23 6.74 10.83
N TRP A 126 0.77 6.08 11.89
CA TRP A 126 0.37 6.74 13.14
C TRP A 126 1.56 7.23 13.96
N LYS A 127 2.68 6.54 13.85
CA LYS A 127 3.96 6.91 14.47
C LYS A 127 4.87 7.71 13.54
N GLU A 128 4.38 8.14 12.39
CA GLU A 128 5.14 8.88 11.37
C GLU A 128 6.43 8.18 10.93
N GLN A 129 6.45 6.85 10.95
CA GLN A 129 7.60 6.03 10.58
C GLN A 129 7.78 5.98 9.06
N ARG A 130 8.08 7.12 8.45
CA ARG A 130 8.24 7.23 6.99
C ARG A 130 9.66 6.89 6.55
N PHE A 131 10.66 7.43 7.25
CA PHE A 131 12.07 7.33 6.89
C PHE A 131 12.87 6.63 7.98
N SER A 132 13.96 5.97 7.60
CA SER A 132 14.92 5.40 8.55
C SER A 132 15.59 6.52 9.36
N GLY A 133 15.71 6.35 10.68
CA GLY A 133 16.42 7.29 11.55
C GLY A 133 15.58 8.47 12.07
N LYS A 134 14.25 8.40 11.97
CA LYS A 134 13.31 9.23 12.71
C LYS A 134 12.44 8.36 13.61
#